data_AF-A0A815HZS3-F1
#
_entry.id   AF-A0A815HZS3-F1
#
_cell.length_a   1.000
_cell.length_b   1.000
_cell.length_c   1.000
_cell.angle_alpha   90.00
_cell.angle_beta   90.00
_cell.angle_gamma   90.00
#
_symmetry.space_group_name_H-M   'P 1'
#
loop_
_entity.id
_entity.type
_entity.pdbx_description
1 polymer ?
#
loop_
_entity_poly.entity_id
_entity_poly.type
_entity_poly.pdbx_seq_one_letter_code
_entity_poly.pdbx_strand_id
1 'polypeptide(L)'
;VYNMEEKLEQVYLIGKENIFIEFNQFKNEIIQMLDSHNIFGLITEPGELIKLVKLYLDNKKYLEAQRCYNKIIDEFPDNAEIAHYYKAYCIINLEGGERDGKFKVKKHLKSSLKLLETRRNTKQT
;
A
#
# COMPACT_ATOMS: atom_id res chain seq x y z
N VAL A 1 37.56 43.55 8.77
CA VAL A 1 36.93 42.63 7.80
C VAL A 1 36.62 41.35 8.56
N TYR A 2 35.41 41.26 9.11
CA TYR A 2 34.97 40.05 9.82
C TYR A 2 34.98 38.90 8.81
N ASN A 3 35.69 37.83 9.16
CA ASN A 3 36.28 36.88 8.22
C ASN A 3 35.19 36.08 7.49
N MET A 4 35.16 36.18 6.15
CA MET A 4 34.27 35.40 5.29
C MET A 4 34.42 33.88 5.51
N GLU A 5 35.62 33.44 5.88
CA GLU A 5 35.90 32.03 6.20
C GLU A 5 35.14 31.56 7.45
N GLU A 6 35.08 32.38 8.50
CA GLU A 6 34.33 32.07 9.73
C GLU A 6 32.83 31.90 9.43
N LYS A 7 32.28 32.72 8.54
CA LYS A 7 30.87 32.61 8.12
C LYS A 7 30.63 31.35 7.28
N LEU A 8 31.54 31.01 6.37
CA LEU A 8 31.45 29.80 5.56
C LEU A 8 31.55 28.54 6.42
N GLU A 9 32.44 28.53 7.40
CA GLU A 9 32.65 27.41 8.31
C GLU A 9 31.41 27.19 9.21
N GLN A 10 30.80 28.26 9.71
CA GLN A 10 29.53 28.15 10.45
C GLN A 10 28.39 27.61 9.58
N VAL A 11 28.26 28.05 8.33
CA VAL A 11 27.25 27.50 7.41
C VAL A 11 27.49 26.00 7.17
N TYR A 12 28.75 25.58 7.07
CA TYR A 12 29.10 24.17 6.90
C TYR A 12 28.77 23.33 8.14
N LEU A 13 29.07 23.84 9.34
CA LEU A 13 28.80 23.16 10.61
C LEU A 13 27.29 23.10 10.91
N ILE A 14 26.61 24.24 10.85
CA ILE A 14 25.16 24.35 11.11
C ILE A 14 24.38 23.61 10.03
N GLY A 15 24.76 23.76 8.76
CA GLY A 15 24.13 23.05 7.66
C GLY A 15 24.25 21.53 7.81
N LYS A 16 25.43 21.03 8.21
CA LYS A 16 25.63 19.61 8.50
C LYS A 16 24.77 19.13 9.67
N GLU A 17 24.67 19.92 10.73
CA GLU A 17 23.84 19.58 11.90
C GLU A 17 22.35 19.55 11.55
N ASN A 18 21.87 20.53 10.80
CA ASN A 18 20.48 20.58 10.32
C ASN A 18 20.13 19.39 9.42
N ILE A 19 21.00 19.05 8.46
CA ILE A 19 20.82 17.86 7.62
C ILE A 19 20.74 16.59 8.49
N PHE A 20 21.57 16.50 9.52
CA PHE A 20 21.56 15.35 10.43
C PHE A 20 20.28 15.29 11.27
N ILE A 21 19.75 16.44 11.70
CA ILE A 21 18.48 16.54 12.42
C ILE A 21 17.32 16.09 11.52
N GLU A 22 17.20 16.65 10.31
CA GLU A 22 16.17 16.29 9.35
C GLU A 22 16.23 14.80 8.97
N PHE A 23 17.43 14.28 8.73
CA PHE A 23 17.61 12.85 8.45
C PHE A 23 17.15 11.96 9.61
N ASN A 24 17.46 12.33 10.85
CA ASN A 24 17.03 11.56 12.02
C ASN A 24 15.51 11.66 12.25
N GLN A 25 14.91 12.82 12.01
CA GLN A 25 13.45 12.98 12.03
C GLN A 25 12.79 12.06 11.01
N PHE A 26 13.20 12.15 9.74
CA PHE A 26 12.72 11.25 8.69
C PHE A 26 12.90 9.78 9.05
N LYS A 27 14.09 9.39 9.52
CA LYS A 27 14.38 8.01 9.94
C LYS A 27 13.41 7.56 11.04
N ASN A 28 13.16 8.39 12.04
CA ASN A 28 12.27 8.06 13.14
C ASN A 28 10.81 7.94 12.68
N GLU A 29 10.36 8.81 11.78
CA GLU A 29 9.03 8.72 11.16
C GLU A 29 8.86 7.40 10.39
N ILE A 30 9.85 7.03 9.57
CA ILE A 30 9.84 5.78 8.81
C ILE A 30 9.81 4.56 9.75
N ILE A 31 10.61 4.56 10.81
CA ILE A 31 10.63 3.48 11.82
C ILE A 31 9.26 3.37 12.50
N GLN A 32 8.66 4.49 12.93
CA GLN A 32 7.33 4.48 13.53
C GLN A 32 6.26 3.98 12.56
N MET A 33 6.31 4.37 11.28
CA MET A 33 5.40 3.87 10.26
C MET A 33 5.53 2.35 10.08
N LEU A 34 6.77 1.83 10.07
CA LEU A 34 7.04 0.39 9.97
C LEU A 34 6.56 -0.39 11.21
N ASP A 35 6.76 0.16 12.40
CA ASP A 35 6.44 -0.50 13.68
C ASP A 35 4.93 -0.42 14.03
N SER A 36 4.20 0.54 13.47
CA SER A 36 2.76 0.78 13.72
C SER A 36 1.80 -0.32 13.25
N HIS A 37 2.28 -1.51 12.89
CA HIS A 37 1.52 -2.59 12.23
C HIS A 37 0.95 -2.20 10.86
N ASN A 38 1.27 -1.01 10.36
CA ASN A 38 0.95 -0.54 9.02
C ASN A 38 2.15 -0.75 8.09
N ILE A 39 2.62 -1.99 7.98
CA ILE A 39 3.74 -2.41 7.11
C ILE A 39 3.55 -1.94 5.64
N PHE A 40 2.30 -1.63 5.28
CA PHE A 40 1.90 -1.14 3.96
C PHE A 40 2.04 0.37 3.78
N GLY A 41 2.39 1.13 4.83
CA GLY A 41 2.40 2.60 4.83
C GLY A 41 3.37 3.24 3.83
N LEU A 42 4.42 2.51 3.42
CA LEU A 42 5.41 2.99 2.44
C LEU A 42 5.09 2.59 1.00
N ILE A 43 4.13 1.69 0.80
CA ILE A 43 3.71 1.25 -0.53
C ILE A 43 2.37 1.93 -0.83
N THR A 44 2.42 3.01 -1.61
CA THR A 44 1.25 3.82 -1.98
C THR A 44 0.70 3.44 -3.35
N GLU A 45 1.53 2.86 -4.22
CA GLU A 45 1.14 2.55 -5.59
C GLU A 45 0.45 1.17 -5.69
N PRO A 46 -0.72 1.07 -6.36
CA PRO A 46 -1.44 -0.18 -6.55
C PRO A 46 -0.59 -1.28 -7.19
N GLY A 47 0.27 -0.90 -8.15
CA GLY A 47 1.14 -1.83 -8.85
C GLY A 47 2.16 -2.51 -7.93
N GLU A 48 2.72 -1.76 -6.98
CA GLU A 48 3.67 -2.30 -5.99
C GLU A 48 2.95 -3.15 -4.95
N LEU A 49 1.74 -2.76 -4.53
CA LEU A 49 0.89 -3.59 -3.67
C LEU A 49 0.57 -4.93 -4.34
N ILE A 50 0.28 -4.95 -5.65
CA ILE A 50 0.04 -6.20 -6.39
C ILE A 50 1.28 -7.11 -6.40
N LYS A 51 2.49 -6.56 -6.56
CA LYS A 51 3.73 -7.35 -6.50
C LYS A 51 3.93 -7.99 -5.12
N LEU A 52 3.70 -7.22 -4.05
CA LEU A 52 3.77 -7.72 -2.69
C LEU A 52 2.72 -8.80 -2.43
N VAL A 53 1.49 -8.60 -2.94
CA VAL A 53 0.44 -9.63 -2.84
C VAL A 53 0.87 -10.92 -3.51
N LYS A 54 1.45 -10.85 -4.71
CA LYS A 54 1.94 -12.06 -5.39
C LYS A 54 2.91 -12.84 -4.50
N LEU A 55 3.86 -12.15 -3.87
CA LEU A 55 4.78 -12.76 -2.91
C LEU A 55 4.04 -13.41 -1.74
N TYR A 56 3.02 -12.75 -1.17
CA TYR A 56 2.23 -13.35 -0.09
C TYR A 56 1.44 -14.58 -0.55
N LEU A 57 0.82 -14.54 -1.73
CA LEU A 57 0.08 -15.67 -2.29
C LEU A 57 0.98 -16.86 -2.57
N ASP A 58 2.18 -16.64 -3.13
CA ASP A 58 3.19 -17.69 -3.36
C ASP A 58 3.60 -18.37 -2.05
N ASN A 59 3.58 -17.62 -0.94
CA ASN A 59 3.87 -18.11 0.41
C ASN A 59 2.61 -18.56 1.19
N LYS A 60 1.44 -18.65 0.55
CA LYS A 60 0.14 -18.99 1.17
C LYS A 60 -0.27 -18.09 2.34
N LYS A 61 0.26 -16.87 2.39
CA LYS A 61 -0.03 -15.83 3.39
C LYS A 61 -1.30 -15.06 3.00
N TYR A 62 -2.44 -15.74 3.06
CA TYR A 62 -3.71 -15.20 2.53
C TYR A 62 -4.25 -14.02 3.33
N LEU A 63 -3.96 -13.92 4.64
CA LEU A 63 -4.41 -12.81 5.48
C LEU A 63 -3.70 -11.51 5.09
N GLU A 64 -2.39 -11.58 4.90
CA GLU A 64 -1.55 -10.45 4.49
C GLU A 64 -1.87 -10.02 3.06
N ALA A 65 -2.08 -10.98 2.14
CA ALA A 65 -2.58 -10.69 0.80
C ALA A 65 -3.94 -9.97 0.84
N GLN A 66 -4.86 -10.41 1.70
CA GLN A 66 -6.15 -9.76 1.87
C GLN A 66 -6.02 -8.31 2.37
N ARG A 67 -5.11 -8.04 3.31
CA ARG A 67 -4.85 -6.67 3.80
C ARG A 67 -4.37 -5.74 2.70
N CYS A 68 -3.49 -6.19 1.83
CA CYS A 68 -3.05 -5.41 0.68
C CYS A 68 -4.20 -5.10 -0.28
N TYR A 69 -5.06 -6.09 -0.55
CA TYR A 69 -6.24 -5.86 -1.38
C TYR A 69 -7.24 -4.90 -0.76
N ASN A 70 -7.39 -4.88 0.58
CA ASN A 70 -8.19 -3.87 1.26
C ASN A 70 -7.66 -2.47 0.95
N LYS A 71 -6.35 -2.27 1.11
CA LYS A 71 -5.71 -0.98 0.81
C LYS A 71 -5.96 -0.53 -0.64
N ILE A 72 -5.81 -1.43 -1.63
CA ILE A 72 -6.10 -1.10 -3.04
C ILE A 72 -7.58 -0.70 -3.22
N ILE A 73 -8.50 -1.43 -2.59
CA ILE A 73 -9.95 -1.14 -2.70
C ILE A 73 -10.30 0.20 -2.07
N ASP A 74 -9.70 0.52 -0.92
CA ASP A 74 -10.02 1.72 -0.16
C ASP A 74 -9.43 2.98 -0.81
N GLU A 75 -8.20 2.89 -1.34
CA GLU A 75 -7.50 4.03 -1.93
C GLU A 75 -7.81 4.21 -3.43
N PHE A 76 -8.12 3.12 -4.16
CA PHE A 76 -8.31 3.15 -5.61
C PHE A 76 -9.61 2.43 -6.04
N PRO A 77 -10.78 2.84 -5.51
CA PRO A 77 -12.03 2.08 -5.65
C PRO A 77 -12.48 1.87 -7.10
N ASP A 78 -12.32 2.87 -7.96
CA ASP A 78 -12.69 2.78 -9.39
C ASP A 78 -11.76 1.88 -10.20
N ASN A 79 -10.59 1.56 -9.63
CA ASN A 79 -9.58 0.71 -10.24
C ASN A 79 -9.29 -0.58 -9.46
N ALA A 80 -10.23 -1.00 -8.62
CA ALA A 80 -10.06 -2.13 -7.72
C ALA A 80 -10.65 -3.45 -8.25
N GLU A 81 -10.91 -3.60 -9.54
CA GLU A 81 -11.59 -4.78 -10.08
C GLU A 81 -10.81 -6.08 -9.89
N ILE A 82 -9.48 -6.01 -10.09
CA ILE A 82 -8.56 -7.12 -9.85
C ILE A 82 -8.44 -7.39 -8.35
N ALA A 83 -8.37 -6.32 -7.54
CA ALA A 83 -8.27 -6.43 -6.08
C ALA A 83 -9.51 -7.11 -5.47
N HIS A 84 -10.70 -6.77 -5.94
CA HIS A 84 -11.94 -7.45 -5.54
C HIS A 84 -11.93 -8.93 -5.93
N TYR A 85 -11.51 -9.29 -7.13
CA TYR A 85 -11.44 -10.67 -7.58
C TYR A 85 -10.53 -11.52 -6.68
N TYR A 86 -9.29 -11.07 -6.50
CA TYR A 86 -8.32 -11.84 -5.71
C TYR A 86 -8.53 -11.75 -4.20
N LYS A 87 -9.19 -10.69 -3.69
CA LYS A 87 -9.68 -10.70 -2.30
C LYS A 87 -10.70 -11.83 -2.09
N ALA A 88 -11.59 -12.06 -3.07
CA ALA A 88 -12.52 -13.19 -3.03
C ALA A 88 -11.76 -14.53 -2.99
N TYR A 89 -10.71 -14.67 -3.81
CA TYR A 89 -9.81 -15.82 -3.76
C TYR A 89 -9.16 -16.02 -2.37
N CYS A 90 -8.67 -14.94 -1.74
CA CYS A 90 -8.10 -15.02 -0.39
C CYS A 90 -9.14 -15.47 0.65
N ILE A 91 -10.37 -14.96 0.57
CA ILE A 91 -11.46 -15.35 1.51
C ILE A 91 -11.77 -16.85 1.37
N ILE A 92 -11.82 -17.38 0.15
CA ILE A 92 -12.07 -18.82 -0.08
C ILE A 92 -11.01 -19.67 0.62
N ASN A 93 -9.73 -19.26 0.54
CA ASN A 93 -8.62 -20.00 1.13
C ASN A 93 -8.47 -19.80 2.65
N LEU A 94 -9.05 -18.74 3.22
CA LEU A 94 -9.04 -18.48 4.67
C LEU A 94 -10.25 -19.10 5.40
N GLU A 95 -11.45 -18.86 4.88
CA GLU A 95 -12.72 -19.15 5.59
C GLU A 95 -13.34 -20.50 5.17
N GLY A 96 -12.66 -21.30 4.34
CA GLY A 96 -13.02 -22.70 4.07
C GLY A 96 -14.42 -22.95 3.48
N GLY A 97 -15.12 -21.92 3.02
CA GLY A 97 -16.48 -22.04 2.50
C GLY A 97 -17.59 -21.98 3.56
N GLU A 98 -17.31 -21.44 4.76
CA GLU A 98 -18.35 -21.09 5.74
C GLU A 98 -19.41 -20.14 5.13
N ARG A 99 -20.63 -20.18 5.68
CA ARG A 99 -21.79 -19.45 5.14
C ARG A 99 -21.49 -17.95 4.97
N ASP A 100 -20.83 -17.33 5.95
CA ASP A 100 -20.49 -15.91 5.92
C ASP A 100 -19.39 -15.60 4.90
N GLY A 101 -18.41 -16.50 4.75
CA GLY A 101 -17.39 -16.39 3.71
C GLY A 101 -17.98 -16.42 2.31
N LYS A 102 -18.98 -17.27 2.05
CA LYS A 102 -19.69 -17.30 0.76
C LYS A 102 -20.38 -15.97 0.43
N PHE A 103 -20.97 -15.30 1.42
CA PHE A 103 -21.56 -13.98 1.23
C PHE A 103 -20.51 -12.92 0.88
N LYS A 104 -19.38 -12.89 1.61
CA LYS A 104 -18.28 -11.95 1.34
C LYS A 104 -17.67 -12.18 -0.04
N VAL A 105 -17.44 -13.43 -0.43
CA VAL A 105 -16.94 -13.82 -1.75
C VAL A 105 -17.89 -13.32 -2.84
N LYS A 106 -19.20 -13.60 -2.71
CA LYS A 106 -20.21 -13.15 -3.68
C LYS A 106 -20.24 -11.62 -3.82
N LYS A 107 -20.12 -10.89 -2.70
CA LYS A 107 -20.05 -9.42 -2.70
C LYS A 107 -18.86 -8.91 -3.52
N HIS A 108 -17.67 -9.48 -3.29
CA HIS A 108 -16.46 -9.04 -3.99
C HIS A 108 -16.47 -9.43 -5.47
N LEU A 109 -16.91 -10.63 -5.83
CA LEU A 109 -17.02 -11.04 -7.23
C LEU A 109 -18.00 -10.16 -8.02
N LYS A 110 -19.15 -9.79 -7.42
CA LYS A 110 -20.08 -8.83 -8.04
C LYS A 110 -19.46 -7.46 -8.28
N SER A 111 -18.67 -6.98 -7.31
CA SER A 111 -18.01 -5.67 -7.41
C SER A 111 -16.95 -5.68 -8.51
N SER A 112 -16.16 -6.76 -8.59
CA SER A 112 -15.17 -6.99 -9.66
C SER A 112 -15.84 -6.99 -11.04
N LEU A 113 -16.92 -7.77 -11.21
CA LEU A 113 -17.65 -7.85 -12.48
C LEU A 113 -18.20 -6.48 -12.91
N LYS A 114 -18.83 -5.75 -11.99
CA LYS A 114 -19.39 -4.42 -12.28
C LYS A 114 -18.34 -3.46 -12.80
N LEU A 115 -17.16 -3.41 -12.18
CA LEU A 115 -16.07 -2.52 -12.61
C LEU A 115 -15.51 -2.90 -13.98
N LEU A 116 -15.34 -4.21 -14.25
CA LEU A 116 -14.90 -4.71 -15.55
C LEU A 116 -15.89 -4.36 -16.67
N GLU A 117 -17.19 -4.51 -16.41
CA GLU A 117 -18.24 -4.15 -17.37
C GLU A 117 -18.25 -2.64 -17.65
N THR A 118 -18.18 -1.80 -16.62
CA THR A 118 -18.09 -0.35 -16.77
C THR A 118 -16.91 0.05 -17.66
N ARG A 119 -15.71 -0.48 -17.41
CA ARG A 119 -14.51 -0.20 -18.22
C ARG A 119 -14.62 -0.69 -19.66
N ARG A 120 -15.28 -1.83 -19.89
CA ARG A 120 -15.50 -2.34 -21.24
C ARG A 120 -16.40 -1.39 -22.02
N ASN A 121 -17.47 -0.92 -21.39
CA ASN A 121 -18.46 -0.06 -22.03
C ASN A 121 -17.89 1.34 -22.32
N THR A 122 -17.05 1.91 -21.44
CA THR A 122 -16.40 3.22 -21.68
C THR A 122 -15.33 3.21 -22.77
N LYS A 123 -14.73 2.05 -23.09
CA LYS A 123 -13.78 1.93 -24.21
C LYS A 123 -14.45 1.81 -25.58
N GLN A 124 -15.77 1.64 -25.63
CA GLN A 124 -16.53 1.45 -26.88
C GLN A 124 -17.23 2.74 -27.36
N THR A 125 -17.17 3.82 -26.57
CA THR A 125 -17.63 5.18 -26.90
C THR A 125 -16.46 6.09 -27.21
#